data_AF-A0A1I0BLK4-F1
#
_entry.id   AF-A0A1I0BLK4-F1
#
_cell.length_a   1.000
_cell.length_b   1.000
_cell.length_c   1.000
_cell.angle_alpha   90.00
_cell.angle_beta   90.00
_cell.angle_gamma   90.00
#
_symmetry.space_group_name_H-M   'P 1'
#
loop_
_entity.id
_entity.type
_entity.pdbx_description
1 polymer ?
#
loop_
_entity_poly.entity_id
_entity_poly.type
_entity_poly.pdbx_seq_one_letter_code
_entity_poly.pdbx_strand_id
1 'polypeptide(L)'
;MGKRKKNKSNTPRQKRMNRPRRLQAAEHWIPKYTGKSLVNGYSKHFAVNRLCAVIELEMLGYTFDDVYKQKLKHAEIQKQQLAKKRNAVKKQKREQAIKDFFYEESDETFAFIAGHTPGGAPYGITWEEWEEEHDVTSKSDSKPFRIDIDDDELPF
;
A
#
# COMPACT_ATOMS: atom_id res chain seq x y z
N MET A 1 -29.89 10.15 -26.45
CA MET A 1 -29.14 9.77 -25.23
C MET A 1 -28.01 8.80 -25.60
N GLY A 2 -26.83 9.30 -25.97
CA GLY A 2 -25.70 8.45 -26.34
C GLY A 2 -25.02 7.84 -25.11
N LYS A 3 -24.85 6.51 -25.08
CA LYS A 3 -24.13 5.84 -23.99
C LYS A 3 -22.67 6.31 -23.98
N ARG A 4 -22.20 6.88 -22.86
CA ARG A 4 -20.78 7.26 -22.67
C ARG A 4 -19.90 6.02 -22.85
N LYS A 5 -18.94 6.07 -23.78
CA LYS A 5 -17.90 5.05 -23.94
C LYS A 5 -17.08 4.99 -22.64
N LYS A 6 -17.09 3.84 -21.96
CA LYS A 6 -16.22 3.61 -20.81
C LYS A 6 -14.78 3.40 -21.30
N ASN A 7 -13.86 4.23 -20.83
CA ASN A 7 -12.42 4.08 -21.13
C ASN A 7 -11.94 2.69 -20.70
N LYS A 8 -11.22 2.00 -21.59
CA LYS A 8 -10.63 0.69 -21.28
C LYS A 8 -9.50 0.93 -20.27
N SER A 9 -9.66 0.39 -19.06
CA SER A 9 -8.60 0.35 -18.06
C SER A 9 -7.39 -0.41 -18.61
N ASN A 10 -6.18 0.15 -18.44
CA ASN A 10 -4.92 -0.48 -18.83
C ASN A 10 -4.50 -1.63 -17.86
N THR A 11 -5.30 -1.89 -16.83
CA THR A 11 -5.02 -2.95 -15.87
C THR A 11 -5.31 -4.32 -16.50
N PRO A 12 -4.36 -5.28 -16.47
CA PRO A 12 -4.55 -6.62 -17.01
C PRO A 12 -5.84 -7.27 -16.50
N ARG A 13 -6.58 -7.95 -17.37
CA ARG A 13 -7.88 -8.57 -17.04
C ARG A 13 -7.82 -9.44 -15.79
N GLN A 14 -6.76 -10.24 -15.63
CA GLN A 14 -6.56 -11.12 -14.48
C GLN A 14 -6.59 -10.36 -13.14
N LYS A 15 -5.95 -9.18 -13.08
CA LYS A 15 -5.88 -8.34 -11.87
C LYS A 15 -7.18 -7.63 -11.54
N ARG A 16 -8.13 -7.61 -12.48
CA ARG A 16 -9.45 -6.97 -12.32
C ARG A 16 -10.54 -7.97 -11.96
N MET A 17 -10.22 -9.27 -11.96
CA MET A 17 -11.18 -10.33 -11.74
C MET A 17 -11.43 -10.51 -10.24
N ASN A 18 -12.69 -10.47 -9.81
CA ASN A 18 -13.08 -10.78 -8.44
C ASN A 18 -13.18 -12.31 -8.22
N ARG A 19 -13.23 -12.73 -6.96
CA ARG A 19 -13.22 -14.15 -6.55
C ARG A 19 -14.29 -15.01 -7.25
N PRO A 20 -15.58 -14.64 -7.32
CA PRO A 20 -16.58 -15.47 -8.02
C PRO A 20 -16.26 -15.69 -9.49
N ARG A 21 -15.80 -14.65 -10.20
CA ARG A 21 -15.40 -14.77 -11.61
C ARG A 21 -14.16 -15.64 -11.77
N ARG A 22 -13.22 -15.59 -10.82
CA ARG A 22 -12.05 -16.48 -10.80
C ARG A 22 -12.47 -17.93 -10.65
N LEU A 23 -13.37 -18.25 -9.72
CA LEU A 23 -13.87 -19.60 -9.49
C LEU A 23 -14.56 -20.17 -10.75
N GLN A 24 -15.47 -19.40 -11.36
CA GLN A 24 -16.14 -19.81 -12.60
C GLN A 24 -15.14 -20.03 -13.76
N ALA A 25 -14.15 -19.16 -13.89
CA ALA A 25 -13.11 -19.29 -14.91
C ALA A 25 -12.16 -20.46 -14.62
N ALA A 26 -11.92 -20.75 -13.34
CA ALA A 26 -11.03 -21.81 -12.89
C ALA A 26 -11.56 -23.19 -13.26
N GLU A 27 -12.87 -23.44 -13.15
CA GLU A 27 -13.49 -24.71 -13.58
C GLU A 27 -13.11 -25.11 -15.02
N HIS A 28 -13.01 -24.13 -15.91
CA HIS A 28 -12.67 -24.34 -17.32
C HIS A 28 -11.16 -24.33 -17.59
N TRP A 29 -10.40 -23.67 -16.72
CA TRP A 29 -8.95 -23.51 -16.86
C TRP A 29 -8.18 -24.68 -16.27
N ILE A 30 -8.62 -25.22 -15.12
CA ILE A 30 -7.95 -26.32 -14.42
C ILE A 30 -7.78 -27.56 -15.31
N PRO A 31 -8.79 -28.03 -16.07
CA PRO A 31 -8.61 -29.18 -16.97
C PRO A 31 -7.59 -28.95 -18.08
N LYS A 32 -7.33 -27.69 -18.46
CA LYS A 32 -6.36 -27.31 -19.49
C LYS A 32 -4.97 -27.10 -18.93
N TYR A 33 -4.81 -27.11 -17.60
CA TYR A 33 -3.55 -26.83 -16.95
C TYR A 33 -2.65 -28.07 -16.98
N THR A 34 -1.51 -27.95 -17.67
CA THR A 34 -0.52 -29.04 -17.85
C THR A 34 0.71 -28.89 -16.94
N GLY A 35 0.70 -27.92 -16.02
CA GLY A 35 1.85 -27.65 -15.17
C GLY A 35 1.89 -28.53 -13.91
N LYS A 36 3.07 -28.59 -13.27
CA LYS A 36 3.33 -29.49 -12.13
C LYS A 36 2.58 -29.11 -10.85
N SER A 37 2.40 -27.82 -10.58
CA SER A 37 1.83 -27.33 -9.31
C SER A 37 0.60 -26.49 -9.59
N LEU A 38 -0.57 -27.05 -9.28
CA LEU A 38 -1.85 -26.38 -9.49
C LEU A 38 -1.93 -25.04 -8.76
N VAL A 39 -1.48 -24.99 -7.49
CA VAL A 39 -1.42 -23.75 -6.69
C VAL A 39 -0.57 -22.68 -7.36
N ASN A 40 0.62 -23.03 -7.85
CA ASN A 40 1.52 -22.08 -8.51
C ASN A 40 0.96 -21.63 -9.87
N GLY A 41 0.38 -22.56 -10.64
CA GLY A 41 -0.30 -22.26 -11.89
C GLY A 41 -1.46 -21.28 -11.68
N TYR A 42 -2.33 -21.59 -10.71
CA TYR A 42 -3.50 -20.80 -10.39
C TYR A 42 -3.13 -19.39 -9.95
N SER A 43 -2.18 -19.28 -9.00
CA SER A 43 -1.65 -18.01 -8.52
C SER A 43 -1.14 -17.13 -9.66
N LYS A 44 -0.41 -17.70 -10.62
CA LYS A 44 0.10 -16.97 -11.78
C LYS A 44 -0.99 -16.58 -12.76
N HIS A 45 -1.89 -17.51 -13.10
CA HIS A 45 -2.95 -17.29 -14.09
C HIS A 45 -3.95 -16.22 -13.63
N PHE A 46 -4.32 -16.23 -12.36
CA PHE A 46 -5.28 -15.28 -11.79
C PHE A 46 -4.63 -14.10 -11.05
N ALA A 47 -3.30 -14.02 -11.02
CA ALA A 47 -2.53 -13.01 -10.31
C ALA A 47 -2.89 -12.85 -8.82
N VAL A 48 -3.18 -13.97 -8.16
CA VAL A 48 -3.47 -14.04 -6.72
C VAL A 48 -2.24 -14.56 -5.96
N ASN A 49 -2.18 -14.32 -4.65
CA ASN A 49 -1.16 -14.94 -3.81
C ASN A 49 -1.41 -16.47 -3.68
N ARG A 50 -0.41 -17.22 -3.23
CA ARG A 50 -0.51 -18.69 -3.13
C ARG A 50 -1.52 -19.14 -2.07
N LEU A 51 -1.69 -18.38 -0.99
CA LEU A 51 -2.65 -18.68 0.07
C LEU A 51 -4.10 -18.58 -0.46
N CYS A 52 -4.41 -17.51 -1.20
CA CYS A 52 -5.68 -17.33 -1.91
C CYS A 52 -5.90 -18.43 -2.94
N ALA A 53 -4.87 -18.82 -3.70
CA ALA A 53 -4.99 -19.92 -4.65
C ALA A 53 -5.37 -21.23 -3.94
N VAL A 54 -4.78 -21.53 -2.77
CA VAL A 54 -5.15 -22.70 -1.97
C VAL A 54 -6.61 -22.64 -1.52
N ILE A 55 -7.02 -21.52 -0.90
CA ILE A 55 -8.41 -21.34 -0.44
C ILE A 55 -9.41 -21.46 -1.62
N GLU A 56 -9.05 -20.90 -2.78
CA GLU A 56 -9.89 -20.96 -3.98
C GLU A 56 -9.99 -22.36 -4.58
N LEU A 57 -8.90 -23.11 -4.54
CA LEU A 57 -8.89 -24.52 -4.94
C LEU A 57 -9.65 -25.40 -3.92
N GLU A 58 -9.59 -25.10 -2.62
CA GLU A 58 -10.40 -25.81 -1.60
C GLU A 58 -11.90 -25.66 -1.84
N MET A 59 -12.37 -24.46 -2.20
CA MET A 59 -13.77 -24.25 -2.56
C MET A 59 -14.19 -25.01 -3.83
N LEU A 60 -13.24 -25.32 -4.72
CA LEU A 60 -13.48 -26.15 -5.90
C LEU A 60 -13.35 -27.66 -5.61
N GLY A 61 -13.12 -28.04 -4.35
CA GLY A 61 -13.08 -29.42 -3.88
C GLY A 61 -11.68 -30.04 -3.78
N TYR A 62 -10.61 -29.27 -3.98
CA TYR A 62 -9.23 -29.78 -3.81
C TYR A 62 -8.81 -29.76 -2.34
N THR A 63 -8.17 -30.80 -1.86
CA THR A 63 -7.68 -30.84 -0.48
C THR A 63 -6.20 -30.45 -0.41
N PHE A 64 -5.84 -29.72 0.65
CA PHE A 64 -4.46 -29.34 0.92
C PHE A 64 -4.12 -29.60 2.39
N ASP A 65 -2.86 -29.95 2.63
CA ASP A 65 -2.34 -30.17 3.96
C ASP A 65 -2.31 -28.86 4.80
N ASP A 66 -2.64 -28.98 6.07
CA ASP A 66 -2.70 -27.84 7.00
C ASP A 66 -1.30 -27.27 7.26
N VAL A 67 -0.26 -28.13 7.35
CA VAL A 67 1.12 -27.67 7.55
C VAL A 67 1.57 -26.83 6.34
N TYR A 68 1.20 -27.24 5.14
CA TYR A 68 1.44 -26.45 3.92
C TYR A 68 0.75 -25.08 3.97
N LYS A 69 -0.51 -25.01 4.41
CA LYS A 69 -1.26 -23.74 4.58
C LYS A 69 -0.59 -22.81 5.59
N GLN A 70 -0.17 -23.35 6.74
CA GLN A 70 0.53 -22.55 7.76
C GLN A 70 1.84 -21.98 7.23
N LYS A 71 2.62 -22.79 6.48
CA LYS A 71 3.86 -22.33 5.85
C LYS A 71 3.62 -21.16 4.89
N LEU A 72 2.56 -21.21 4.07
CA LEU A 72 2.18 -20.11 3.18
C LEU A 72 1.75 -18.86 3.96
N LYS A 73 0.96 -19.03 5.03
CA LYS A 73 0.51 -17.94 5.89
C LYS A 73 1.70 -17.22 6.54
N HIS A 74 2.63 -17.97 7.14
CA HIS A 74 3.84 -17.41 7.73
C HIS A 74 4.70 -16.68 6.69
N ALA A 75 4.86 -17.24 5.49
CA ALA A 75 5.62 -16.59 4.42
C ALA A 75 5.01 -15.25 3.97
N GLU A 76 3.68 -15.16 3.85
CA GLU A 76 3.01 -13.90 3.49
C GLU A 76 3.12 -12.87 4.61
N ILE A 77 2.96 -13.27 5.88
CA ILE A 77 3.17 -12.39 7.04
C ILE A 77 4.59 -11.83 7.04
N GLN A 78 5.61 -12.68 6.88
CA GLN A 78 7.01 -12.24 6.84
C GLN A 78 7.27 -11.24 5.71
N LYS A 79 6.74 -11.51 4.51
CA LYS A 79 6.84 -10.60 3.36
C LYS A 79 6.18 -9.25 3.63
N GLN A 80 4.99 -9.24 4.24
CA GLN A 80 4.32 -8.00 4.63
C GLN A 80 5.11 -7.21 5.67
N GLN A 81 5.63 -7.88 6.71
CA GLN A 81 6.48 -7.25 7.72
C GLN A 81 7.73 -6.63 7.10
N LEU A 82 8.40 -7.34 6.19
CA LEU A 82 9.58 -6.81 5.49
C LEU A 82 9.22 -5.60 4.63
N ALA A 83 8.10 -5.63 3.90
CA ALA A 83 7.63 -4.49 3.11
C ALA A 83 7.34 -3.27 4.00
N LYS A 84 6.67 -3.46 5.14
CA LYS A 84 6.43 -2.41 6.13
C LYS A 84 7.73 -1.80 6.66
N LYS A 85 8.71 -2.62 7.04
CA LYS A 85 10.04 -2.16 7.49
C LYS A 85 10.74 -1.33 6.42
N ARG A 86 10.77 -1.81 5.16
CA ARG A 86 11.39 -1.08 4.04
C ARG A 86 10.71 0.26 3.78
N ASN A 87 9.38 0.31 3.83
CA ASN A 87 8.63 1.54 3.65
C ASN A 87 8.88 2.53 4.79
N ALA A 88 8.96 2.05 6.04
CA ALA A 88 9.29 2.88 7.20
C ALA A 88 10.69 3.51 7.07
N VAL A 89 11.71 2.73 6.71
CA VAL A 89 13.07 3.25 6.47
C VAL A 89 13.08 4.27 5.33
N LYS A 90 12.36 4.00 4.22
CA LYS A 90 12.26 4.96 3.11
C LYS A 90 11.59 6.27 3.53
N LYS A 91 10.54 6.18 4.36
CA LYS A 91 9.85 7.35 4.92
C LYS A 91 10.78 8.16 5.82
N GLN A 92 11.46 7.51 6.76
CA GLN A 92 12.44 8.17 7.64
C GLN A 92 13.55 8.86 6.85
N LYS A 93 14.11 8.21 5.83
CA LYS A 93 15.13 8.84 4.96
C LYS A 93 14.59 10.06 4.22
N ARG A 94 13.33 10.02 3.76
CA ARG A 94 12.70 11.16 3.09
C ARG A 94 12.46 12.31 4.06
N GLU A 95 11.98 12.01 5.27
CA GLU A 95 11.76 13.01 6.33
C GLU A 95 13.08 13.62 6.78
N GLN A 96 14.13 12.82 6.93
CA GLN A 96 15.46 13.30 7.25
C GLN A 96 16.03 14.16 6.14
N ALA A 97 15.92 13.76 4.87
CA ALA A 97 16.36 14.60 3.74
C ALA A 97 15.60 15.93 3.65
N ILE A 98 14.30 15.94 3.98
CA ILE A 98 13.52 17.19 4.07
C ILE A 98 14.05 18.03 5.23
N LYS A 99 14.24 17.43 6.42
CA LYS A 99 14.77 18.12 7.60
C LYS A 99 16.14 18.73 7.29
N ASP A 100 17.08 17.95 6.76
CA ASP A 100 18.42 18.40 6.42
C ASP A 100 18.37 19.59 5.43
N PHE A 101 17.50 19.53 4.41
CA PHE A 101 17.28 20.66 3.49
C PHE A 101 16.76 21.92 4.22
N PHE A 102 15.79 21.78 5.14
CA PHE A 102 15.32 22.90 5.96
C PHE A 102 16.41 23.47 6.89
N TYR A 103 17.30 22.64 7.43
CA TYR A 103 18.42 23.12 8.24
C TYR A 103 19.51 23.82 7.41
N GLU A 104 19.70 23.43 6.15
CA GLU A 104 20.72 24.03 5.28
C GLU A 104 20.28 25.39 4.71
N GLU A 105 18.97 25.59 4.49
CA GLU A 105 18.37 26.83 3.97
C GLU A 105 17.85 27.78 5.07
N SER A 106 18.07 27.47 6.35
CA SER A 106 17.72 28.34 7.47
C SER A 106 18.93 29.12 7.99
N ASP A 107 18.65 30.28 8.59
CA ASP A 107 19.66 31.14 9.23
C ASP A 107 19.21 31.57 10.64
N GLU A 108 19.93 32.49 11.27
CA GLU A 108 19.62 32.97 12.63
C GLU A 108 18.28 33.73 12.72
N THR A 109 17.76 34.26 11.60
CA THR A 109 16.55 35.10 11.55
C THR A 109 15.35 34.37 10.95
N PHE A 110 15.58 33.54 9.93
CA PHE A 110 14.56 32.83 9.15
C PHE A 110 14.68 31.31 9.33
N ALA A 111 13.56 30.67 9.69
CA ALA A 111 13.41 29.21 9.72
C ALA A 111 13.34 28.59 8.30
N PHE A 112 12.95 29.37 7.29
CA PHE A 112 13.00 28.96 5.89
C PHE A 112 13.06 30.18 4.97
N ILE A 113 14.13 30.32 4.18
CA ILE A 113 14.28 31.41 3.21
C ILE A 113 13.65 31.00 1.87
N ALA A 114 12.58 31.69 1.47
CA ALA A 114 11.89 31.41 0.21
C ALA A 114 12.61 32.01 -1.01
N GLY A 115 13.44 33.02 -0.80
CA GLY A 115 14.25 33.65 -1.83
C GLY A 115 14.88 34.96 -1.39
N HIS A 116 15.55 35.60 -2.33
CA HIS A 116 16.16 36.92 -2.14
C HIS A 116 15.47 37.93 -3.04
N THR A 117 15.19 39.11 -2.50
CA THR A 117 14.70 40.26 -3.28
C THR A 117 15.77 40.75 -4.26
N PRO A 118 15.42 41.55 -5.30
CA PRO A 118 16.40 42.09 -6.24
C PRO A 118 17.51 42.95 -5.60
N GLY A 119 17.26 43.49 -4.40
CA GLY A 119 18.25 44.20 -3.58
C GLY A 119 19.11 43.29 -2.69
N GLY A 120 18.96 41.96 -2.78
CA GLY A 120 19.71 40.98 -2.01
C GLY A 120 19.19 40.70 -0.60
N ALA A 121 18.07 41.31 -0.17
CA ALA A 121 17.50 41.01 1.14
C ALA A 121 16.71 39.68 1.12
N PRO A 122 16.98 38.73 2.04
CA PRO A 122 16.25 37.48 2.14
C PRO A 122 14.81 37.73 2.64
N TYR A 123 13.88 36.89 2.19
CA TYR A 123 12.52 36.83 2.74
C TYR A 123 12.07 35.38 2.88
N GLY A 124 11.30 35.10 3.92
CA GLY A 124 11.02 33.74 4.34
C GLY A 124 10.11 33.66 5.55
N ILE A 125 9.99 32.47 6.13
CA ILE A 125 9.30 32.23 7.39
C ILE A 125 10.31 32.44 8.52
N THR A 126 9.99 33.28 9.50
CA THR A 126 10.82 33.50 10.69
C THR A 126 10.66 32.39 11.73
N TRP A 127 11.62 32.25 12.65
CA TRP A 127 11.51 31.32 13.77
C TRP A 127 10.29 31.61 14.65
N GLU A 128 9.95 32.89 14.86
CA GLU A 128 8.76 33.31 15.63
C GLU A 128 7.46 32.85 14.96
N GLU A 129 7.31 33.09 13.64
CA GLU A 129 6.13 32.65 12.88
C GLU A 129 6.00 31.12 12.82
N TRP A 130 7.13 30.41 12.70
CA TRP A 130 7.16 28.96 12.67
C TRP A 130 6.73 28.35 14.02
N GLU A 131 7.21 28.91 15.14
CA GLU A 131 6.84 28.46 16.49
C GLU A 131 5.35 28.72 16.78
N GLU A 132 4.82 29.86 16.34
CA GLU A 132 3.41 30.23 16.55
C GLU A 132 2.46 29.30 15.76
N GLU A 133 2.81 28.89 14.54
CA GLU A 133 2.01 27.97 13.73
C GLU A 133 2.06 26.52 14.25
N HIS A 134 3.18 26.09 14.84
CA HIS A 134 3.35 24.74 15.36
C HIS A 134 2.72 24.52 16.75
N ASP A 135 2.60 25.54 17.61
CA ASP A 135 1.97 25.40 18.94
C ASP A 135 0.44 25.21 18.86
N VAL A 136 -0.21 25.66 17.78
CA VAL A 136 -1.66 25.49 17.57
C VAL A 136 -2.06 24.03 17.29
N THR A 137 -1.11 23.18 16.89
CA THR A 137 -1.38 21.75 16.61
C THR A 137 -1.39 20.86 17.86
N SER A 138 -0.96 21.39 19.01
CA SER A 138 -0.91 20.65 20.29
C SER A 138 -2.21 20.73 21.12
N LYS A 139 -3.17 21.58 20.72
CA LYS A 139 -4.43 21.85 21.45
C LYS A 139 -5.70 21.48 20.65
N SER A 140 -5.72 20.36 19.94
CA SER A 140 -6.98 19.76 19.48
C SER A 140 -7.19 18.39 20.10
N ASP A 141 -8.24 18.30 20.91
CA ASP A 141 -8.60 17.22 21.81
C ASP A 141 -8.46 15.80 21.24
N SER A 142 -7.69 14.99 21.97
CA SER A 142 -7.67 13.54 21.83
C SER A 142 -8.99 12.93 22.32
N LYS A 143 -9.85 12.47 21.39
CA LYS A 143 -10.68 11.29 21.65
C LYS A 143 -9.92 10.06 21.16
N PRO A 144 -9.77 8.99 21.96
CA PRO A 144 -9.13 7.77 21.49
C PRO A 144 -10.02 7.15 20.41
N PHE A 145 -9.53 7.13 19.19
CA PHE A 145 -10.15 6.46 18.06
C PHE A 145 -10.11 4.95 18.33
N ARG A 146 -11.20 4.39 18.85
CA ARG A 146 -11.41 2.93 18.89
C ARG A 146 -11.63 2.48 17.45
N ILE A 147 -10.67 1.74 16.93
CA ILE A 147 -10.80 1.11 15.63
C ILE A 147 -11.44 -0.25 15.87
N ASP A 148 -12.76 -0.32 15.76
CA ASP A 148 -13.46 -1.57 15.56
C ASP A 148 -13.24 -1.94 14.07
N ILE A 149 -12.15 -2.67 13.78
CA ILE A 149 -11.96 -3.28 12.46
C ILE A 149 -12.94 -4.45 12.39
N ASP A 150 -14.03 -4.25 11.67
CA ASP A 150 -14.83 -5.37 11.15
C ASP A 150 -13.97 -6.14 10.13
N ASP A 151 -13.92 -7.47 10.29
CA ASP A 151 -13.10 -8.40 9.50
C ASP A 151 -13.36 -8.31 7.97
N ASP A 152 -14.44 -7.64 7.56
CA ASP A 152 -14.87 -7.42 6.16
C ASP A 152 -14.09 -6.31 5.41
N GLU A 153 -13.32 -5.46 6.10
CA GLU A 153 -12.60 -4.33 5.48
C GLU A 153 -11.09 -4.60 5.25
N LEU A 154 -10.61 -5.82 5.51
CA LEU A 154 -9.26 -6.22 5.14
C LEU A 154 -9.09 -6.24 3.61
N PRO A 155 -8.16 -5.46 3.04
CA PRO A 155 -7.99 -5.39 1.59
C PRO A 155 -7.44 -6.72 1.05
N PHE A 156 -8.26 -7.36 0.20
CA PHE A 156 -7.96 -8.57 -0.58
C PHE A 156 -6.64 -8.50 -1.37
#